data_AF-A0A7X7T807-F1
#
_entry.id   AF-A0A7X7T807-F1
#
_cell.length_a   1.000
_cell.length_b   1.000
_cell.length_c   1.000
_cell.angle_alpha   90.00
_cell.angle_beta   90.00
_cell.angle_gamma   90.00
#
_symmetry.space_group_name_H-M   'P 1'
#
loop_
_entity.id
_entity.type
_entity.pdbx_description
1 polymer ?
#
loop_
_entity_poly.entity_id
_entity_poly.type
_entity_poly.pdbx_seq_one_letter_code
_entity_poly.pdbx_strand_id
1 'polypeptide(L)'
;KLIKLLEEQKQAIIHRAVTRGLDPNVRLKPSGVEWLGDVPEHWEIRRNGRLFAQRNETGFGDLPILEVSLKTGVRLRDFETSDRKQVMADREKYKRAVAGDIAYNMMRMWQGAAGVAPVDGLISPAYVVARPLPGTEPRYFEYLFRLPAYMVEVDKYSRGIVKDRNRLYWEDFKQIPSCYPPSNEQVAIADAIVRMTGGIEATSVRVRREIAVFMEYRTRLIADVVTGKLDVREAAARLPDENPDPEPADEEPCDGGQEREEDDAPTEEVDAG
;
A
#
# COMPACT_ATOMS: atom_id res chain seq x y z
N LYS A 1 -9.33 11.87 6.18
CA LYS A 1 -9.83 11.82 4.79
C LYS A 1 -8.74 12.19 3.77
N LEU A 2 -8.07 13.33 3.90
CA LEU A 2 -7.03 13.80 2.96
C LEU A 2 -5.88 12.82 2.69
N ILE A 3 -5.22 12.28 3.72
CA ILE A 3 -4.11 11.31 3.54
C ILE A 3 -4.57 10.09 2.71
N LYS A 4 -5.80 9.60 2.94
CA LYS A 4 -6.34 8.46 2.20
C LYS A 4 -6.48 8.79 0.70
N LEU A 5 -7.04 9.96 0.38
CA LEU A 5 -7.18 10.43 -1.01
C LEU A 5 -5.82 10.59 -1.71
N LEU A 6 -4.81 11.11 -1.00
CA LEU A 6 -3.45 11.24 -1.53
C LEU A 6 -2.83 9.88 -1.84
N GLU A 7 -3.01 8.88 -0.96
CA GLU A 7 -2.55 7.51 -1.20
C GLU A 7 -3.29 6.84 -2.37
N GLU A 8 -4.61 7.02 -2.48
CA GLU A 8 -5.42 6.53 -3.61
C GLU A 8 -4.96 7.14 -4.94
N GLN A 9 -4.72 8.46 -4.97
CA GLN A 9 -4.20 9.15 -6.14
C GLN A 9 -2.81 8.63 -6.53
N LYS A 10 -1.91 8.45 -5.55
CA LYS A 10 -0.58 7.87 -5.78
C LYS A 10 -0.68 6.46 -6.37
N GLN A 11 -1.52 5.60 -5.79
CA GLN A 11 -1.71 4.24 -6.29
C GLN A 11 -2.26 4.22 -7.71
N ALA A 12 -3.20 5.11 -8.06
CA ALA A 12 -3.73 5.22 -9.41
C ALA A 12 -2.66 5.64 -10.43
N ILE A 13 -1.81 6.61 -10.08
CA ILE A 13 -0.67 7.05 -10.91
C ILE A 13 0.28 5.87 -11.15
N ILE A 14 0.69 5.18 -10.08
CA ILE A 14 1.60 4.04 -10.18
C ILE A 14 0.98 2.93 -11.02
N HIS A 15 -0.26 2.54 -10.71
CA HIS A 15 -0.98 1.49 -11.43
C HIS A 15 -1.00 1.74 -12.92
N ARG A 16 -1.41 2.95 -13.35
CA ARG A 16 -1.42 3.29 -14.77
C ARG A 16 -0.02 3.21 -15.38
N ALA A 17 0.98 3.79 -14.73
CA ALA A 17 2.34 3.85 -15.27
C ALA A 17 2.97 2.46 -15.45
N VAL A 18 2.78 1.53 -14.51
CA VAL A 18 3.39 0.19 -14.55
C VAL A 18 2.55 -0.85 -15.31
N THR A 19 1.29 -0.57 -15.66
CA THR A 19 0.45 -1.49 -16.46
C THR A 19 0.24 -1.02 -17.89
N ARG A 20 0.28 0.30 -18.14
CA ARG A 20 -0.01 0.92 -19.44
C ARG A 20 1.08 1.85 -19.97
N GLY A 21 2.16 2.05 -19.23
CA GLY A 21 3.26 2.93 -19.62
C GLY A 21 2.91 4.42 -19.48
N LEU A 22 3.75 5.27 -20.06
CA LEU A 22 3.65 6.73 -19.96
C LEU A 22 2.89 7.37 -21.12
N ASP A 23 2.86 6.72 -22.29
CA ASP A 23 2.18 7.23 -23.47
C ASP A 23 0.67 6.88 -23.43
N PRO A 24 -0.24 7.87 -23.37
CA PRO A 24 -1.68 7.61 -23.38
C PRO A 24 -2.21 7.03 -24.70
N ASN A 25 -1.48 7.18 -25.81
CA ASN A 25 -1.92 6.78 -27.15
C ASN A 25 -1.33 5.44 -27.60
N VAL A 26 -0.59 4.76 -26.72
CA VAL A 26 0.02 3.47 -27.04
C VAL A 26 -1.05 2.43 -27.35
N ARG A 27 -0.82 1.64 -28.40
CA ARG A 27 -1.71 0.52 -28.73
C ARG A 27 -1.60 -0.55 -27.64
N LEU A 28 -2.74 -1.11 -27.27
CA LEU A 28 -2.83 -2.14 -26.24
C LEU A 28 -3.14 -3.50 -26.85
N LYS A 29 -2.68 -4.56 -26.19
CA LYS A 29 -3.02 -5.95 -26.45
C LYS A 29 -3.42 -6.66 -25.15
N PRO A 30 -4.25 -7.70 -25.20
CA PRO A 30 -4.51 -8.54 -24.03
C PRO A 30 -3.23 -9.20 -23.55
N SER A 31 -2.91 -9.06 -22.26
CA SER A 31 -1.69 -9.65 -21.67
C SER A 31 -1.75 -11.18 -21.53
N GLY A 32 -2.96 -11.75 -21.54
CA GLY A 32 -3.19 -13.16 -21.18
C GLY A 32 -3.09 -13.44 -19.69
N VAL A 33 -2.98 -12.40 -18.84
CA VAL A 33 -2.95 -12.50 -17.38
C VAL A 33 -4.16 -11.76 -16.82
N GLU A 34 -5.02 -12.49 -16.11
CA GLU A 34 -6.34 -12.01 -15.67
C GLU A 34 -6.28 -10.67 -14.91
N TRP A 35 -5.38 -10.55 -13.93
CA TRP A 35 -5.29 -9.35 -13.09
C TRP A 35 -4.74 -8.12 -13.84
N LEU A 36 -3.95 -8.35 -14.89
CA LEU A 36 -3.19 -7.31 -15.59
C LEU A 36 -4.00 -6.69 -16.74
N GLY A 37 -4.93 -7.45 -17.34
CA GLY A 37 -5.76 -6.98 -18.44
C GLY A 37 -4.96 -6.65 -19.69
N ASP A 38 -5.23 -5.52 -20.31
CA ASP A 38 -4.54 -5.06 -21.52
C ASP A 38 -3.27 -4.25 -21.19
N VAL A 39 -2.20 -4.52 -21.93
CA VAL A 39 -0.87 -3.91 -21.80
C VAL A 39 -0.40 -3.36 -23.15
N PRO A 40 0.58 -2.44 -23.19
CA PRO A 40 1.16 -1.96 -24.44
C PRO A 40 1.61 -3.10 -25.36
N GLU A 41 1.33 -2.97 -26.65
CA GLU A 41 1.51 -4.04 -27.63
C GLU A 41 2.96 -4.51 -27.72
N HIS A 42 3.91 -3.61 -27.52
CA HIS A 42 5.34 -3.90 -27.54
C HIS A 42 5.89 -4.48 -26.22
N TRP A 43 5.09 -4.53 -25.16
CA TRP A 43 5.50 -5.14 -23.89
C TRP A 43 5.43 -6.66 -23.95
N GLU A 44 6.34 -7.32 -23.24
CA GLU A 44 6.32 -8.76 -23.04
C GLU A 44 5.71 -9.11 -21.69
N ILE A 45 5.21 -10.34 -21.55
CA ILE A 45 4.89 -10.93 -20.25
C ILE A 45 5.93 -11.99 -19.94
N ARG A 46 6.61 -11.86 -18.80
CA ARG A 46 7.67 -12.77 -18.38
C ARG A 46 7.40 -13.26 -16.97
N ARG A 47 7.74 -14.54 -16.72
CA ARG A 47 7.76 -15.07 -15.35
C ARG A 47 8.91 -14.43 -14.58
N ASN A 48 8.73 -14.16 -13.29
CA ASN A 48 9.76 -13.51 -12.47
C ASN A 48 11.10 -14.26 -12.44
N GLY A 49 11.11 -15.59 -12.65
CA GLY A 49 12.35 -16.36 -12.77
C GLY A 49 13.22 -16.03 -13.99
N ARG A 50 12.67 -15.33 -15.00
CA ARG A 50 13.44 -14.76 -16.12
C ARG A 50 13.94 -13.34 -15.85
N LEU A 51 13.46 -12.71 -14.78
CA LEU A 51 13.73 -11.32 -14.42
C LEU A 51 14.69 -11.21 -13.23
N PHE A 52 14.65 -12.21 -12.35
CA PHE A 52 15.39 -12.25 -11.10
C PHE A 52 16.05 -13.61 -10.88
N ALA A 53 17.16 -13.61 -10.15
CA ALA A 53 17.76 -14.80 -9.54
C ALA A 53 17.73 -14.67 -8.01
N GLN A 54 17.67 -15.78 -7.29
CA GLN A 54 17.75 -15.74 -5.83
C GLN A 54 19.18 -15.48 -5.37
N ARG A 55 19.36 -14.53 -4.46
CA ARG A 55 20.59 -14.40 -3.66
C ARG A 55 20.38 -15.10 -2.33
N ASN A 56 21.27 -16.04 -2.01
CA ASN A 56 21.27 -16.76 -0.74
C ASN A 56 22.71 -16.87 -0.22
N GLU A 57 23.29 -15.72 0.08
CA GLU A 57 24.68 -15.56 0.53
C GLU A 57 24.67 -15.12 1.99
N THR A 58 25.42 -15.80 2.86
CA THR A 58 25.53 -15.51 4.30
C THR A 58 26.99 -15.26 4.68
N GLY A 59 27.27 -14.87 5.93
CA GLY A 59 28.63 -14.62 6.41
C GLY A 59 29.12 -13.18 6.23
N PHE A 60 28.21 -12.22 6.05
CA PHE A 60 28.53 -10.79 5.89
C PHE A 60 28.17 -9.98 7.15
N GLY A 61 28.49 -10.52 8.33
CA GLY A 61 28.02 -10.04 9.62
C GLY A 61 28.25 -8.56 9.91
N ASP A 62 29.21 -7.92 9.25
CA ASP A 62 29.57 -6.51 9.43
C ASP A 62 28.59 -5.54 8.73
N LEU A 63 27.85 -5.99 7.71
CA LEU A 63 26.92 -5.15 6.95
C LEU A 63 25.72 -4.70 7.79
N PRO A 64 25.17 -3.49 7.55
CA PRO A 64 24.04 -2.99 8.32
C PRO A 64 22.78 -3.84 8.11
N ILE A 65 21.90 -3.89 9.11
CA ILE A 65 20.63 -4.62 8.98
C ILE A 65 19.60 -3.79 8.21
N LEU A 66 18.97 -4.41 7.23
CA LEU A 66 17.84 -3.87 6.50
C LEU A 66 16.53 -4.45 7.03
N GLU A 67 15.51 -3.63 7.11
CA GLU A 67 14.14 -4.07 7.41
C GLU A 67 13.24 -3.94 6.19
N VAL A 68 12.22 -4.81 6.11
CA VAL A 68 11.21 -4.79 5.05
C VAL A 68 9.88 -4.35 5.66
N SER A 69 9.47 -3.14 5.32
CA SER A 69 8.26 -2.48 5.83
C SER A 69 7.14 -2.53 4.79
N LEU A 70 5.91 -2.76 5.26
CA LEU A 70 4.70 -2.69 4.41
C LEU A 70 4.50 -1.31 3.78
N LYS A 71 4.91 -0.25 4.48
CA LYS A 71 4.68 1.15 4.05
C LYS A 71 5.80 1.66 3.15
N THR A 72 7.05 1.40 3.51
CA THR A 72 8.22 2.03 2.88
C THR A 72 9.07 1.08 2.05
N GLY A 73 8.76 -0.21 2.03
CA GLY A 73 9.62 -1.21 1.39
C GLY A 73 10.88 -1.48 2.22
N VAL A 74 12.02 -1.68 1.56
CA VAL A 74 13.29 -1.96 2.23
C VAL A 74 13.95 -0.66 2.69
N ARG A 75 14.39 -0.62 3.95
CA ARG A 75 15.17 0.50 4.48
C ARG A 75 16.23 0.04 5.47
N LEU A 76 17.21 0.91 5.70
CA LEU A 76 18.13 0.75 6.82
C LEU A 76 17.32 0.69 8.12
N ARG A 77 17.58 -0.33 8.93
CA ARG A 77 16.93 -0.44 10.24
C ARG A 77 17.53 0.60 11.17
N ASP A 78 16.67 1.48 11.67
CA ASP A 78 17.02 2.39 12.75
C ASP A 78 16.87 1.65 14.10
N PHE A 79 17.96 1.56 14.84
CA PHE A 79 17.98 0.92 16.17
C PHE A 79 17.62 1.90 17.29
N GLU A 80 17.66 3.21 17.05
CA GLU A 80 17.43 4.22 18.09
C GLU A 80 15.93 4.38 18.40
N THR A 81 15.05 4.13 17.44
CA THR A 81 13.59 4.32 17.56
C THR A 81 12.79 3.04 17.80
N SER A 82 13.44 1.88 18.01
CA SER A 82 12.75 0.59 18.14
C SER A 82 12.79 0.04 19.57
N ASP A 83 11.67 0.09 20.29
CA ASP A 83 11.44 -0.60 21.58
C ASP A 83 11.65 -2.13 21.51
N ARG A 84 11.82 -2.68 20.30
CA ARG A 84 12.16 -4.09 20.08
C ARG A 84 13.66 -4.26 20.24
N LYS A 85 14.11 -4.49 21.49
CA LYS A 85 15.36 -5.19 21.79
C LYS A 85 15.31 -6.58 21.18
N GLN A 86 15.56 -6.69 19.89
CA GLN A 86 15.75 -7.99 19.26
C GLN A 86 17.12 -8.47 19.72
N VAL A 87 17.10 -9.46 20.62
CA VAL A 87 18.26 -10.25 21.05
C VAL A 87 19.15 -10.46 19.83
N MET A 88 20.43 -10.08 19.95
CA MET A 88 21.45 -10.13 18.90
C MET A 88 21.31 -11.43 18.11
N ALA A 89 20.57 -11.37 17.00
CA ALA A 89 20.50 -12.49 16.08
C ALA A 89 21.89 -12.62 15.50
N ASP A 90 22.36 -13.85 15.40
CA ASP A 90 23.62 -14.19 14.75
C ASP A 90 23.63 -13.62 13.33
N ARG A 91 24.28 -12.46 13.17
CA ARG A 91 24.27 -11.64 11.94
C ARG A 91 24.89 -12.41 10.78
N GLU A 92 25.75 -13.38 11.07
CA GLU A 92 26.36 -14.24 10.05
C GLU A 92 25.32 -15.09 9.33
N LYS A 93 24.20 -15.42 9.97
CA LYS A 93 23.12 -16.20 9.35
C LYS A 93 22.22 -15.36 8.45
N TYR A 94 22.30 -14.03 8.52
CA TYR A 94 21.49 -13.16 7.69
C TYR A 94 21.99 -13.19 6.24
N LYS A 95 21.05 -13.07 5.31
CA LYS A 95 21.35 -13.06 3.88
C LYS A 95 21.84 -11.68 3.50
N ARG A 96 22.90 -11.60 2.71
CA ARG A 96 23.30 -10.36 2.06
C ARG A 96 22.26 -9.98 1.00
N ALA A 97 21.90 -8.71 0.98
CA ALA A 97 21.30 -8.04 -0.17
C ALA A 97 22.30 -6.98 -0.64
N VAL A 98 22.52 -6.91 -1.95
CA VAL A 98 23.33 -5.87 -2.59
C VAL A 98 22.41 -4.72 -2.97
N ALA A 99 22.91 -3.49 -2.98
CA ALA A 99 22.15 -2.33 -3.47
C ALA A 99 21.52 -2.62 -4.85
N GLY A 100 20.21 -2.40 -4.97
CA GLY A 100 19.43 -2.73 -6.17
C GLY A 100 18.75 -4.12 -6.15
N ASP A 101 19.10 -5.02 -5.23
CA ASP A 101 18.35 -6.26 -5.03
C ASP A 101 16.96 -5.96 -4.47
N ILE A 102 15.94 -6.75 -4.82
CA ILE A 102 14.62 -6.67 -4.17
C ILE A 102 14.60 -7.66 -3.01
N ALA A 103 14.19 -7.22 -1.82
CA ALA A 103 13.94 -8.12 -0.70
C ALA A 103 12.45 -8.14 -0.36
N TYR A 104 11.90 -9.32 -0.09
CA TYR A 104 10.51 -9.47 0.33
C TYR A 104 10.30 -10.45 1.48
N ASN A 105 9.31 -10.18 2.31
CA ASN A 105 8.91 -11.06 3.41
C ASN A 105 7.99 -12.16 2.88
N MET A 106 8.40 -13.43 3.02
CA MET A 106 7.63 -14.57 2.51
C MET A 106 6.18 -14.61 3.03
N MET A 107 5.94 -14.22 4.29
CA MET A 107 4.60 -14.26 4.91
C MET A 107 3.74 -13.03 4.62
N ARG A 108 4.34 -11.95 4.12
CA ARG A 108 3.65 -10.65 3.97
C ARG A 108 3.81 -10.03 2.57
N MET A 109 4.33 -10.80 1.61
CA MET A 109 4.42 -10.36 0.22
C MET A 109 3.04 -10.05 -0.37
N TRP A 110 2.02 -10.83 -0.03
CA TRP A 110 0.61 -10.57 -0.38
C TRP A 110 0.03 -9.28 0.25
N GLN A 111 0.78 -8.64 1.15
CA GLN A 111 0.46 -7.32 1.72
C GLN A 111 1.42 -6.23 1.23
N GLY A 112 2.28 -6.54 0.25
CA GLY A 112 3.24 -5.60 -0.32
C GLY A 112 4.53 -5.41 0.48
N ALA A 113 4.88 -6.36 1.36
CA ALA A 113 6.15 -6.32 2.08
C ALA A 113 7.34 -6.68 1.16
N ALA A 114 7.66 -5.77 0.24
CA ALA A 114 8.79 -5.84 -0.68
C ALA A 114 9.37 -4.45 -0.92
N GLY A 115 10.63 -4.39 -1.35
CA GLY A 115 11.23 -3.17 -1.87
C GLY A 115 12.66 -3.36 -2.35
N VAL A 116 13.23 -2.32 -2.94
CA VAL A 116 14.63 -2.32 -3.39
C VAL A 116 15.57 -2.00 -2.24
N ALA A 117 16.61 -2.80 -2.06
CA ALA A 117 17.69 -2.55 -1.12
C ALA A 117 18.44 -1.27 -1.51
N PRO A 118 18.45 -0.23 -0.66
CA PRO A 118 19.09 1.05 -0.99
C PRO A 118 20.62 0.98 -0.87
N VAL A 119 21.13 0.05 -0.07
CA VAL A 119 22.55 -0.16 0.21
C VAL A 119 22.79 -1.65 0.40
N ASP A 120 24.05 -2.06 0.34
CA ASP A 120 24.46 -3.39 0.77
C ASP A 120 24.13 -3.60 2.26
N GLY A 121 23.44 -4.70 2.57
CA GLY A 121 22.93 -4.92 3.91
C GLY A 121 22.48 -6.35 4.19
N LEU A 122 22.11 -6.59 5.43
CA LEU A 122 21.68 -7.88 5.96
C LEU A 122 20.16 -7.97 6.03
N ILE A 123 19.62 -9.01 5.41
CA ILE A 123 18.19 -9.34 5.37
C ILE A 123 17.96 -10.63 6.18
N SER A 124 16.92 -10.61 7.01
CA SER A 124 16.54 -11.76 7.84
C SER A 124 16.34 -13.05 6.99
N PRO A 125 16.73 -14.24 7.48
CA PRO A 125 16.58 -15.51 6.77
C PRO A 125 15.13 -15.83 6.35
N ALA A 126 14.17 -15.27 7.07
CA ALA A 126 12.74 -15.40 6.78
C ALA A 126 12.31 -14.69 5.49
N TYR A 127 13.18 -13.88 4.88
CA TYR A 127 12.91 -13.11 3.67
C TYR A 127 13.68 -13.72 2.50
N VAL A 128 13.23 -13.36 1.29
CA VAL A 128 13.88 -13.74 0.04
C VAL A 128 14.53 -12.50 -0.57
N VAL A 129 15.74 -12.67 -1.09
CA VAL A 129 16.47 -11.63 -1.83
C VAL A 129 16.48 -12.03 -3.30
N ALA A 130 15.83 -11.23 -4.13
CA ALA A 130 15.69 -11.37 -5.56
C ALA A 130 16.63 -10.37 -6.26
N ARG A 131 17.72 -10.89 -6.81
CA ARG A 131 18.72 -10.13 -7.58
C ARG A 131 18.20 -9.91 -9.00
N PRO A 132 18.06 -8.67 -9.49
CA PRO A 132 17.66 -8.41 -10.87
C PRO A 132 18.70 -8.96 -11.86
N LEU A 133 18.20 -9.55 -12.94
CA LEU A 133 19.00 -9.95 -14.10
C LEU A 133 19.21 -8.75 -15.05
N PRO A 134 20.19 -8.81 -15.98
CA PRO A 134 20.40 -7.74 -16.95
C PRO A 134 19.12 -7.37 -17.72
N GLY A 135 18.82 -6.07 -17.80
CA GLY A 135 17.61 -5.54 -18.43
C GLY A 135 16.40 -5.39 -17.50
N THR A 136 16.52 -5.80 -16.23
CA THR A 136 15.49 -5.64 -15.19
C THR A 136 15.81 -4.42 -14.32
N GLU A 137 14.98 -3.38 -14.37
CA GLU A 137 15.06 -2.22 -13.47
C GLU A 137 14.28 -2.51 -12.17
N PRO A 138 14.96 -2.67 -11.02
CA PRO A 138 14.32 -3.12 -9.79
C PRO A 138 13.27 -2.13 -9.24
N ARG A 139 13.42 -0.81 -9.44
CA ARG A 139 12.43 0.18 -8.97
C ARG A 139 11.08 0.02 -9.65
N TYR A 140 11.08 -0.27 -10.95
CA TYR A 140 9.85 -0.57 -11.69
C TYR A 140 9.11 -1.77 -11.08
N PHE A 141 9.82 -2.85 -10.79
CA PHE A 141 9.24 -4.05 -10.22
C PHE A 141 8.84 -3.88 -8.76
N GLU A 142 9.51 -3.05 -7.97
CA GLU A 142 9.02 -2.67 -6.64
C GLU A 142 7.63 -2.03 -6.73
N TYR A 143 7.43 -1.08 -7.65
CA TYR A 143 6.12 -0.46 -7.85
C TYR A 143 5.07 -1.48 -8.29
N LEU A 144 5.41 -2.34 -9.26
CA LEU A 144 4.53 -3.40 -9.75
C LEU A 144 4.11 -4.36 -8.64
N PHE A 145 5.08 -4.88 -7.87
CA PHE A 145 4.84 -5.87 -6.81
C PHE A 145 4.03 -5.33 -5.65
N ARG A 146 3.99 -4.01 -5.51
CA ARG A 146 3.24 -3.31 -4.45
C ARG A 146 1.90 -2.77 -4.93
N LEU A 147 1.46 -3.13 -6.13
CA LEU A 147 0.09 -2.90 -6.56
C LEU A 147 -0.88 -3.84 -5.83
N PRO A 148 -2.06 -3.36 -5.42
CA PRO A 148 -3.10 -4.21 -4.83
C PRO A 148 -3.48 -5.41 -5.73
N ALA A 149 -3.55 -5.20 -7.05
CA ALA A 149 -3.88 -6.28 -7.98
C ALA A 149 -2.78 -7.37 -8.04
N TYR A 150 -1.51 -6.96 -8.02
CA TYR A 150 -0.38 -7.91 -7.99
C TYR A 150 -0.33 -8.67 -6.66
N MET A 151 -0.65 -8.01 -5.54
CA MET A 151 -0.73 -8.64 -4.22
C MET A 151 -1.78 -9.76 -4.16
N VAL A 152 -2.93 -9.57 -4.82
CA VAL A 152 -3.95 -10.61 -4.96
C VAL A 152 -3.41 -11.77 -5.78
N GLU A 153 -2.68 -11.50 -6.87
CA GLU A 153 -2.03 -12.55 -7.65
C GLU A 153 -1.01 -13.32 -6.81
N VAL A 154 -0.17 -12.63 -6.02
CA VAL A 154 0.77 -13.26 -5.08
C VAL A 154 0.08 -14.21 -4.09
N ASP A 155 -1.10 -13.84 -3.56
CA ASP A 155 -1.84 -14.70 -2.63
C ASP A 155 -2.17 -16.06 -3.25
N LYS A 156 -2.50 -16.09 -4.56
CA LYS A 156 -2.78 -17.35 -5.30
C LYS A 156 -1.58 -18.30 -5.38
N TYR A 157 -0.36 -17.77 -5.38
CA TYR A 157 0.88 -18.56 -5.41
C TYR A 157 1.43 -18.88 -4.01
N SER A 158 0.86 -18.29 -2.96
CA SER A 158 1.34 -18.47 -1.60
C SER A 158 0.79 -19.77 -1.00
N ARG A 159 1.63 -20.54 -0.29
CA ARG A 159 1.28 -21.86 0.26
C ARG A 159 1.40 -21.90 1.79
N GLY A 160 0.49 -22.61 2.44
CA GLY A 160 0.48 -22.78 3.89
C GLY A 160 -0.64 -23.71 4.36
N ILE A 161 -0.57 -24.14 5.62
CA ILE A 161 -1.62 -24.98 6.24
C ILE A 161 -2.86 -24.12 6.57
N VAL A 162 -2.64 -22.88 6.99
CA VAL A 162 -3.69 -21.89 7.33
C VAL A 162 -3.40 -20.63 6.54
N LYS A 163 -4.45 -19.97 6.03
CA LYS A 163 -4.34 -18.80 5.15
C LYS A 163 -3.42 -17.70 5.70
N ASP A 164 -3.52 -17.36 6.99
CA ASP A 164 -2.68 -16.33 7.63
C ASP A 164 -1.21 -16.72 7.81
N ARG A 165 -0.86 -17.97 7.51
CA ARG A 165 0.50 -18.49 7.54
C ARG A 165 1.01 -18.86 6.15
N ASN A 166 0.28 -18.48 5.09
CA ASN A 166 0.74 -18.64 3.73
C ASN A 166 2.07 -17.92 3.52
N ARG A 167 2.96 -18.59 2.79
CA ARG A 167 4.30 -18.10 2.46
C ARG A 167 4.47 -18.17 0.96
N LEU A 168 4.98 -17.08 0.38
CA LEU A 168 5.48 -17.08 -0.98
C LEU A 168 6.96 -17.48 -0.98
N TYR A 169 7.25 -18.72 -1.28
CA TYR A 169 8.64 -19.18 -1.44
C TYR A 169 9.19 -18.74 -2.79
N TRP A 170 10.52 -18.79 -2.94
CA TRP A 170 11.19 -18.43 -4.20
C TRP A 170 10.69 -19.24 -5.40
N GLU A 171 10.49 -20.55 -5.19
CA GLU A 171 10.04 -21.47 -6.24
C GLU A 171 8.65 -21.14 -6.78
N ASP A 172 7.78 -20.53 -5.96
CA ASP A 172 6.47 -20.03 -6.36
C ASP A 172 6.58 -18.63 -6.98
N PHE A 173 7.34 -17.72 -6.32
CA PHE A 173 7.56 -16.35 -6.80
C PHE A 173 8.06 -16.32 -8.24
N LYS A 174 9.02 -17.20 -8.59
CA LYS A 174 9.61 -17.24 -9.92
C LYS A 174 8.61 -17.63 -11.03
N GLN A 175 7.45 -18.20 -10.68
CA GLN A 175 6.42 -18.59 -11.64
C GLN A 175 5.43 -17.48 -11.94
N ILE A 176 5.29 -16.49 -11.05
CA ILE A 176 4.33 -15.40 -11.21
C ILE A 176 4.67 -14.59 -12.48
N PRO A 177 3.70 -14.38 -13.38
CA PRO A 177 3.89 -13.54 -14.56
C PRO A 177 3.85 -12.05 -14.21
N SER A 178 4.74 -11.29 -14.84
CA SER A 178 4.86 -9.84 -14.73
C SER A 178 4.97 -9.21 -16.12
N CYS A 179 4.42 -8.00 -16.28
CA CYS A 179 4.71 -7.17 -17.45
C CYS A 179 6.19 -6.80 -17.48
N TYR A 180 6.76 -6.82 -18.68
CA TYR A 180 8.15 -6.52 -18.95
C TYR A 180 8.23 -5.51 -20.12
N PRO A 181 8.25 -4.21 -19.81
CA PRO A 181 8.58 -3.18 -20.79
C PRO A 181 10.04 -3.31 -21.25
N PRO A 182 10.41 -2.68 -22.38
CA PRO A 182 11.81 -2.42 -22.71
C PRO A 182 12.57 -1.77 -21.54
N SER A 183 13.84 -2.10 -21.34
CA SER A 183 14.61 -1.67 -20.16
C SER A 183 14.70 -0.15 -20.01
N ASN A 184 14.85 0.58 -21.13
CA ASN A 184 14.83 2.04 -21.14
C ASN A 184 13.48 2.61 -20.69
N GLU A 185 12.38 1.94 -21.04
CA GLU A 185 11.04 2.33 -20.63
C GLU A 185 10.79 2.03 -19.14
N GLN A 186 11.30 0.90 -18.63
CA GLN A 186 11.22 0.60 -17.18
C GLN A 186 11.86 1.72 -16.34
N VAL A 187 13.05 2.18 -16.75
CA VAL A 187 13.75 3.31 -16.10
C VAL A 187 12.93 4.60 -16.22
N ALA A 188 12.44 4.92 -17.42
CA ALA A 188 11.63 6.12 -17.65
C ALA A 188 10.35 6.14 -16.81
N ILE A 189 9.67 4.98 -16.68
CA ILE A 189 8.49 4.80 -15.84
C ILE A 189 8.84 5.01 -14.37
N ALA A 190 9.91 4.36 -13.87
CA ALA A 190 10.32 4.50 -12.48
C ALA A 190 10.63 5.96 -12.12
N ASP A 191 11.37 6.67 -12.99
CA ASP A 191 11.70 8.07 -12.77
C ASP A 191 10.47 8.99 -12.88
N ALA A 192 9.54 8.68 -13.80
CA ALA A 192 8.28 9.43 -13.93
C ALA A 192 7.40 9.27 -12.69
N ILE A 193 7.30 8.06 -12.13
CA ILE A 193 6.55 7.81 -10.90
C ILE A 193 7.11 8.67 -9.76
N VAL A 194 8.44 8.74 -9.60
CA VAL A 194 9.07 9.59 -8.57
C VAL A 194 8.69 11.06 -8.78
N ARG A 195 8.77 11.58 -10.01
CA ARG A 195 8.40 12.97 -10.33
C ARG A 195 6.92 13.26 -10.06
N MET A 196 6.02 12.38 -10.51
CA MET A 196 4.58 12.58 -10.40
C MET A 196 4.06 12.42 -8.96
N THR A 197 4.72 11.58 -8.16
CA THR A 197 4.30 11.30 -6.78
C THR A 197 5.03 12.13 -5.74
N GLY A 198 6.13 12.81 -6.08
CA GLY A 198 6.95 13.58 -5.15
C GLY A 198 6.19 14.67 -4.40
N GLY A 199 5.32 15.43 -5.10
CA GLY A 199 4.48 16.45 -4.45
C GLY A 199 3.42 15.86 -3.51
N ILE A 200 2.87 14.70 -3.86
CA ILE A 200 1.91 13.96 -3.05
C ILE A 200 2.58 13.48 -1.76
N GLU A 201 3.78 12.90 -1.87
CA GLU A 201 4.57 12.45 -0.74
C GLU A 201 4.94 13.60 0.20
N ALA A 202 5.45 14.70 -0.34
CA ALA A 202 5.80 15.88 0.44
C ALA A 202 4.59 16.43 1.22
N THR A 203 3.42 16.47 0.58
CA THR A 203 2.17 16.89 1.22
C THR A 203 1.74 15.90 2.31
N SER A 204 1.82 14.60 2.03
CA SER A 204 1.48 13.53 2.98
C SER A 204 2.36 13.59 4.24
N VAL A 205 3.66 13.85 4.08
CA VAL A 205 4.60 14.05 5.20
C VAL A 205 4.22 15.27 6.03
N ARG A 206 3.92 16.41 5.40
CA ARG A 206 3.51 17.64 6.11
C ARG A 206 2.25 17.43 6.94
N VAL A 207 1.20 16.87 6.32
CA VAL A 207 -0.08 16.62 7.00
C VAL A 207 0.10 15.64 8.17
N ARG A 208 0.91 14.58 8.00
CA ARG A 208 1.22 13.65 9.10
C ARG A 208 1.94 14.32 10.26
N ARG A 209 2.87 15.24 9.97
CA ARG A 209 3.59 16.02 10.99
C ARG A 209 2.64 16.94 11.76
N GLU A 210 1.75 17.64 11.05
CA GLU A 210 0.73 18.49 11.68
C GLU A 210 -0.19 17.69 12.61
N ILE A 211 -0.67 16.52 12.15
CA ILE A 211 -1.46 15.61 12.98
C ILE A 211 -0.69 15.17 14.24
N ALA A 212 0.59 14.86 14.12
CA ALA A 212 1.42 14.46 15.26
C ALA A 212 1.50 15.58 16.30
N VAL A 213 1.74 16.83 15.87
CA VAL A 213 1.77 18.01 16.75
C VAL A 213 0.43 18.24 17.43
N PHE A 214 -0.69 18.11 16.70
CA PHE A 214 -2.02 18.22 17.30
C PHE A 214 -2.30 17.14 18.35
N MET A 215 -1.84 15.91 18.13
CA MET A 215 -2.01 14.81 19.09
C MET A 215 -1.17 15.02 20.35
N GLU A 216 0.05 15.53 20.20
CA GLU A 216 0.91 15.92 21.33
C GLU A 216 0.27 17.04 22.15
N TYR A 217 -0.20 18.10 21.47
CA TYR A 217 -0.90 19.21 22.13
C TYR A 217 -2.16 18.73 22.87
N ARG A 218 -2.99 17.89 22.24
CA ARG A 218 -4.17 17.30 22.88
C ARG A 218 -3.78 16.49 24.13
N THR A 219 -2.73 15.67 24.05
CA THR A 219 -2.27 14.87 25.18
C THR A 219 -1.84 15.75 26.34
N ARG A 220 -1.09 16.82 26.05
CA ARG A 220 -0.67 17.80 27.05
C ARG A 220 -1.88 18.53 27.66
N LEU A 221 -2.81 18.99 26.84
CA LEU A 221 -4.03 19.68 27.29
C LEU A 221 -4.83 18.79 28.26
N ILE A 222 -5.01 17.51 27.92
CA ILE A 222 -5.70 16.55 28.79
C ILE A 222 -4.95 16.40 30.12
N ALA A 223 -3.63 16.27 30.08
CA ALA A 223 -2.81 16.17 31.29
C ALA A 223 -2.91 17.42 32.16
N ASP A 224 -2.89 18.62 31.57
CA ASP A 224 -2.99 19.89 32.29
C ASP A 224 -4.38 20.04 32.94
N VAL A 225 -5.45 19.64 32.26
CA VAL A 225 -6.82 19.61 32.84
C VAL A 225 -6.91 18.61 34.00
N VAL A 226 -6.43 17.38 33.81
CA VAL A 226 -6.53 16.32 34.83
C VAL A 226 -5.65 16.61 36.05
N THR A 227 -4.52 17.30 35.86
CA THR A 227 -3.64 17.72 36.96
C THR A 227 -4.05 19.06 37.59
N GLY A 228 -5.15 19.67 37.14
CA GLY A 228 -5.66 20.95 37.63
C GLY A 228 -4.78 22.15 37.27
N LYS A 229 -3.78 21.97 36.40
CA LYS A 229 -2.96 23.07 35.86
C LYS A 229 -3.73 23.95 34.87
N LEU A 230 -4.82 23.42 34.30
CA LEU A 230 -5.75 24.17 33.46
C LEU A 230 -7.17 24.09 34.05
N ASP A 231 -7.68 25.23 34.51
CA ASP A 231 -9.08 25.34 34.94
C ASP A 231 -9.99 25.50 33.70
N VAL A 232 -10.85 24.51 33.48
CA VAL A 232 -11.75 24.45 32.33
C VAL A 232 -12.81 25.56 32.38
N ARG A 233 -13.21 26.03 33.57
CA ARG A 233 -14.22 27.08 33.73
C ARG A 233 -13.67 28.45 33.35
N GLU A 234 -12.43 28.73 33.77
CA GLU A 234 -11.72 29.95 33.40
C GLU A 234 -11.38 29.97 31.90
N ALA A 235 -10.98 28.81 31.35
CA ALA A 235 -10.74 28.67 29.91
C ALA A 235 -12.03 28.87 29.08
N ALA A 236 -13.15 28.30 29.52
CA ALA A 236 -14.45 28.48 28.86
C ALA A 236 -14.93 29.92 28.88
N ALA A 237 -14.69 30.66 29.97
CA ALA A 237 -15.03 32.08 30.07
C ALA A 237 -14.19 33.00 29.15
N ARG A 238 -13.09 32.50 28.56
CA ARG A 238 -12.21 33.23 27.64
C ARG A 238 -12.41 32.84 26.17
N LEU A 239 -13.24 31.84 25.88
CA LEU A 239 -13.56 31.53 24.49
C LEU A 239 -14.41 32.66 23.91
N PRO A 240 -14.14 33.11 22.67
CA PRO A 240 -15.08 34.00 21.99
C PRO A 240 -16.42 33.28 21.86
N ASP A 241 -17.53 34.02 21.97
CA ASP A 241 -18.87 33.47 21.70
C ASP A 241 -18.88 32.91 20.27
N GLU A 242 -18.81 31.58 20.14
CA GLU A 242 -19.21 30.92 18.90
C GLU A 242 -20.70 31.18 18.76
N ASN A 243 -21.10 31.94 17.75
CA ASN A 243 -22.49 32.02 17.29
C ASN A 243 -22.69 30.86 16.30
N PRO A 244 -23.36 29.76 16.67
CA PRO A 244 -23.93 28.88 15.68
C PRO A 244 -25.33 29.42 15.40
N ASP A 245 -25.50 30.20 14.34
CA ASP A 245 -26.75 30.08 13.59
C ASP A 245 -26.56 28.87 12.67
N PRO A 246 -27.12 27.69 12.99
CA PRO A 246 -27.38 26.74 11.93
C PRO A 246 -28.46 27.37 11.05
N GLU A 247 -28.15 27.65 9.79
CA GLU A 247 -29.21 27.78 8.78
C GLU A 247 -30.10 26.53 8.90
N PRO A 248 -31.41 26.69 9.11
CA PRO A 248 -32.29 25.53 9.17
C PRO A 248 -32.21 24.83 7.81
N ALA A 249 -31.77 23.57 7.83
CA ALA A 249 -31.95 22.69 6.68
C ALA A 249 -33.45 22.60 6.43
N ASP A 250 -33.87 22.93 5.21
CA ASP A 250 -35.25 22.74 4.76
C ASP A 250 -35.65 21.27 4.97
N GLU A 251 -36.41 21.01 6.04
CA GLU A 251 -37.13 19.76 6.20
C GLU A 251 -38.28 19.77 5.19
N GLU A 252 -38.15 18.99 4.12
CA GLU A 252 -39.29 18.65 3.28
C GLU A 252 -40.39 18.04 4.16
N PRO A 253 -41.64 18.51 4.10
CA PRO A 253 -42.71 17.91 4.89
C PRO A 253 -42.99 16.50 4.39
N CYS A 254 -42.76 15.50 5.24
CA CYS A 254 -43.38 14.20 5.10
C CYS A 254 -44.90 14.37 5.22
N ASP A 255 -45.60 14.27 4.09
CA ASP A 255 -47.05 14.20 4.00
C ASP A 255 -47.55 12.96 4.73
N GLY A 256 -48.15 13.19 5.90
CA GLY A 256 -48.93 12.20 6.64
C GLY A 256 -50.38 12.21 6.14
N GLY A 257 -50.64 11.46 5.08
CA GLY A 257 -51.99 11.12 4.64
C GLY A 257 -52.57 9.99 5.49
N GLN A 258 -53.56 10.34 6.31
CA GLN A 258 -54.32 9.43 7.18
C GLN A 258 -55.08 8.34 6.42
N GLU A 259 -55.15 7.18 7.08
CA GLU A 259 -55.98 6.03 6.80
C GLU A 259 -57.47 6.40 6.64
N ARG A 260 -58.13 5.81 5.64
CA ARG A 260 -59.57 5.50 5.68
C ARG A 260 -59.75 4.03 5.30
N GLU A 261 -60.14 3.25 6.28
CA GLU A 261 -60.79 1.95 6.10
C GLU A 261 -62.18 2.18 5.49
N GLU A 262 -62.51 1.41 4.45
CA GLU A 262 -63.89 1.01 4.15
C GLU A 262 -63.85 -0.42 3.58
N ASP A 263 -64.47 -1.33 4.35
CA ASP A 263 -64.92 -2.66 3.96
C ASP A 263 -65.74 -2.61 2.68
N ASP A 264 -65.53 -3.55 1.75
CA ASP A 264 -66.60 -4.47 1.35
C ASP A 264 -66.06 -5.72 0.64
N ALA A 265 -66.72 -6.85 0.89
CA ALA A 265 -66.32 -8.19 0.47
C ALA A 265 -66.94 -8.59 -0.91
N PRO A 266 -66.87 -9.86 -1.34
CA PRO A 266 -66.37 -10.27 -2.66
C PRO A 266 -67.46 -10.37 -3.74
N THR A 267 -67.06 -10.36 -5.01
CA THR A 267 -67.89 -10.85 -6.12
C THR A 267 -67.14 -11.87 -6.97
N GLU A 268 -67.89 -12.92 -7.27
CA GLU A 268 -67.63 -14.13 -8.04
C GLU A 268 -67.24 -13.86 -9.52
N GLU A 269 -66.60 -14.88 -10.13
CA GLU A 269 -66.70 -15.36 -11.52
C GLU A 269 -66.56 -14.31 -12.67
N VAL A 270 -65.90 -14.54 -13.81
CA VAL A 270 -65.93 -15.68 -14.72
C VAL A 270 -64.78 -15.53 -15.74
N ASP A 271 -64.16 -16.65 -16.06
CA ASP A 271 -63.68 -17.14 -17.37
C ASP A 271 -63.58 -16.19 -18.60
N ALA A 272 -62.44 -16.25 -19.31
CA ALA A 272 -62.33 -16.62 -20.73
C ALA A 272 -61.02 -16.13 -21.37
N GLY A 273 -60.22 -17.06 -21.93
CA GLY A 273 -59.19 -16.76 -22.94
C GLY A 273 -57.88 -17.53 -22.78
#